data_AF-A0A061ED10-F1
#
_entry.id   AF-A0A061ED10-F1
#
_cell.length_a   1.000
_cell.length_b   1.000
_cell.length_c   1.000
_cell.angle_alpha   90.00
_cell.angle_beta   90.00
_cell.angle_gamma   90.00
#
_symmetry.space_group_name_H-M   'P 1'
#
loop_
_entity.id
_entity.type
_entity.pdbx_description
1 polymer ?
#
loop_
_entity_poly.entity_id
_entity_poly.type
_entity_poly.pdbx_seq_one_letter_code
_entity_poly.pdbx_strand_id
1 'polypeptide(L)'
;MRYGGSRKKRALVRWFLILCAAFTFISWLMLLTLRSIDTPPTTTTTKTTDVALVDLPGKLEHQLFQRDGVLSSAEAPKKASAKSCATVEEMGKSFKGRILKESLGVRRIIQRHFSVNGASRIRELPPEQFCRHGFVIGKASEAGFGNEMYKILTAAALSVMLNRSLIIGQTRGKYPFGDYILYSNLTFTLREVKHLWRQNGCAKIYGRHLVMRTDDFEKPTKTNALCGNWRKWRQPIIWYQGTTDAVAAQFFLKNIHPDMRNAASELFGKPESLRSRPNVFGELMRILISPSRDIEEAVNWVLCGGRDPDITLHMRMLMNRPVRAETCSCFWGSQACWDYLCAVNCCTSCSKQYRGKFYGFKFFFPKQLPE
;
A
#
# COMPACT_ATOMS: atom_id res chain seq x y z
N MET A 1 -68.45 8.81 25.13
CA MET A 1 -68.79 8.27 23.79
C MET A 1 -67.62 7.42 23.28
N ARG A 2 -67.88 6.27 22.63
CA ARG A 2 -66.83 5.42 22.01
C ARG A 2 -66.42 6.02 20.66
N TYR A 3 -65.11 6.16 20.38
CA TYR A 3 -64.60 6.48 19.04
C TYR A 3 -63.80 5.30 18.46
N GLY A 4 -64.35 4.67 17.42
CA GLY A 4 -63.71 3.54 16.73
C GLY A 4 -62.75 3.98 15.63
N GLY A 5 -61.43 3.87 15.88
CA GLY A 5 -60.37 4.26 14.96
C GLY A 5 -59.98 3.21 13.90
N SER A 6 -60.81 3.02 12.88
CA SER A 6 -60.53 2.40 11.56
C SER A 6 -59.30 1.46 11.39
N ARG A 7 -59.53 0.13 11.44
CA ARG A 7 -58.57 -0.89 10.98
C ARG A 7 -58.18 -0.75 9.49
N LYS A 8 -59.02 -0.13 8.65
CA LYS A 8 -58.83 -0.08 7.18
C LYS A 8 -57.58 0.71 6.76
N LYS A 9 -57.20 1.77 7.48
CA LYS A 9 -56.01 2.58 7.12
C LYS A 9 -54.68 1.83 7.25
N ARG A 10 -54.54 0.87 8.18
CA ARG A 10 -53.30 0.08 8.34
C ARG A 10 -53.11 -1.00 7.26
N ALA A 11 -54.21 -1.55 6.73
CA ALA A 11 -54.16 -2.52 5.64
C ALA A 11 -53.62 -1.90 4.34
N LEU A 12 -54.09 -0.70 4.01
CA LEU A 12 -53.72 0.02 2.78
C LEU A 12 -52.21 0.40 2.77
N VAL A 13 -51.67 0.85 3.90
CA VAL A 13 -50.23 1.11 4.05
C VAL A 13 -49.39 -0.17 3.95
N ARG A 14 -49.84 -1.28 4.55
CA ARG A 14 -49.15 -2.59 4.40
C ARG A 14 -49.12 -3.05 2.95
N TRP A 15 -50.23 -2.93 2.21
CA TRP A 15 -50.28 -3.30 0.80
C TRP A 15 -49.35 -2.46 -0.07
N PHE A 16 -49.29 -1.15 0.19
CA PHE A 16 -48.37 -0.25 -0.51
C PHE A 16 -46.89 -0.61 -0.25
N LEU A 17 -46.52 -0.93 0.99
CA LEU A 17 -45.17 -1.37 1.34
C LEU A 17 -44.79 -2.71 0.69
N ILE A 18 -45.73 -3.67 0.60
CA ILE A 18 -45.51 -4.95 -0.09
C ILE A 18 -45.31 -4.75 -1.60
N LEU A 19 -46.11 -3.87 -2.23
CA LEU A 19 -45.94 -3.50 -3.63
C LEU A 19 -44.59 -2.84 -3.89
N CYS A 20 -44.17 -1.87 -3.06
CA CYS A 20 -42.84 -1.26 -3.18
C CYS A 20 -41.71 -2.30 -3.06
N ALA A 21 -41.79 -3.22 -2.10
CA ALA A 21 -40.81 -4.30 -1.95
C ALA A 21 -40.75 -5.20 -3.19
N ALA A 22 -41.91 -5.63 -3.72
CA ALA A 22 -42.00 -6.44 -4.93
C ALA A 22 -41.38 -5.74 -6.16
N PHE A 23 -41.68 -4.45 -6.38
CA PHE A 23 -41.08 -3.68 -7.47
C PHE A 23 -39.55 -3.56 -7.32
N THR A 24 -39.03 -3.29 -6.12
CA THR A 24 -37.56 -3.24 -5.93
C THR A 24 -36.89 -4.59 -6.21
N PHE A 25 -37.52 -5.70 -5.84
CA PHE A 25 -36.99 -7.04 -6.10
C PHE A 25 -37.02 -7.41 -7.59
N ILE A 26 -38.11 -7.09 -8.30
CA ILE A 26 -38.23 -7.33 -9.75
C ILE A 26 -37.24 -6.45 -10.53
N SER A 27 -37.10 -5.17 -10.20
CA SER A 27 -36.11 -4.30 -10.84
C SER A 27 -34.67 -4.75 -10.58
N TRP A 28 -34.36 -5.24 -9.38
CA TRP A 28 -33.05 -5.84 -9.08
C TRP A 28 -32.81 -7.11 -9.92
N LEU A 29 -33.81 -7.98 -10.02
CA LEU A 29 -33.72 -9.23 -10.78
C LEU A 29 -33.50 -8.98 -12.28
N MET A 30 -34.18 -7.98 -12.86
CA MET A 30 -33.96 -7.53 -14.25
C MET A 30 -32.57 -6.91 -14.47
N LEU A 31 -32.02 -6.20 -13.47
CA LEU A 31 -30.65 -5.68 -13.50
C LEU A 31 -29.58 -6.77 -13.43
N LEU A 32 -29.89 -7.94 -12.85
CA LEU A 32 -29.00 -9.11 -12.84
C LEU A 32 -29.03 -9.85 -14.19
N THR A 33 -30.19 -10.02 -14.83
CA THR A 33 -30.29 -10.71 -16.13
C THR A 33 -29.66 -9.91 -17.27
N LEU A 34 -29.70 -8.58 -17.23
CA LEU A 34 -29.06 -7.70 -18.23
C LEU A 34 -27.52 -7.65 -18.15
N ARG A 35 -26.88 -8.34 -17.21
CA ARG A 35 -25.41 -8.34 -17.01
C ARG A 35 -24.72 -9.66 -17.38
N SER A 36 -25.42 -10.57 -18.07
CA SER A 36 -24.96 -11.95 -18.31
C SER A 36 -24.79 -12.33 -19.79
N ILE A 37 -24.60 -11.37 -20.71
CA ILE A 37 -24.22 -11.65 -22.10
C ILE A 37 -23.06 -10.75 -22.51
N ASP A 38 -21.85 -11.28 -22.39
CA ASP A 38 -20.65 -10.85 -23.13
C ASP A 38 -19.84 -12.12 -23.44
N THR A 39 -20.12 -12.73 -24.59
CA THR A 39 -19.34 -13.87 -25.13
C THR A 39 -18.05 -13.38 -25.81
N PRO A 40 -16.91 -14.08 -25.66
CA PRO A 40 -15.66 -13.69 -26.30
C PRO A 40 -15.71 -13.89 -27.82
N PRO A 41 -15.00 -13.07 -28.62
CA PRO A 41 -14.98 -13.21 -30.07
C PRO A 41 -14.18 -14.44 -30.52
N THR A 42 -14.83 -15.29 -31.31
CA THR A 42 -14.23 -16.46 -31.95
C THR A 42 -13.25 -16.05 -33.06
N THR A 43 -12.12 -16.77 -33.14
CA THR A 43 -11.14 -16.68 -34.22
C THR A 43 -11.72 -16.95 -35.61
N THR A 44 -11.49 -16.05 -36.57
CA THR A 44 -11.64 -16.33 -38.01
C THR A 44 -10.29 -16.64 -38.65
N THR A 45 -10.20 -17.81 -39.27
CA THR A 45 -9.02 -18.31 -39.99
C THR A 45 -9.22 -18.13 -41.49
N THR A 46 -8.37 -17.35 -42.17
CA THR A 46 -8.23 -17.40 -43.64
C THR A 46 -6.79 -17.24 -44.12
N LYS A 47 -6.19 -18.39 -44.43
CA LYS A 47 -5.31 -18.71 -45.57
C LYS A 47 -4.17 -17.74 -45.96
N THR A 48 -2.96 -18.23 -45.70
CA THR A 48 -1.90 -18.54 -46.70
C THR A 48 -1.34 -17.42 -47.60
N THR A 49 -0.11 -17.02 -47.30
CA THR A 49 0.98 -16.87 -48.28
C THR A 49 2.33 -17.11 -47.60
N ASP A 50 3.11 -18.07 -48.10
CA ASP A 50 4.55 -18.13 -47.86
C ASP A 50 5.23 -16.92 -48.54
N VAL A 51 6.33 -16.41 -47.98
CA VAL A 51 7.49 -15.86 -48.72
C VAL A 51 8.67 -15.56 -47.77
N ALA A 52 9.83 -16.10 -48.15
CA ALA A 52 11.22 -15.66 -47.91
C ALA A 52 11.73 -15.28 -46.50
N LEU A 53 12.61 -16.16 -46.02
CA LEU A 53 13.88 -15.82 -45.37
C LEU A 53 14.64 -14.73 -46.17
N VAL A 54 15.16 -13.69 -45.50
CA VAL A 54 16.25 -12.82 -46.03
C VAL A 54 17.24 -12.56 -44.90
N ASP A 55 18.53 -12.57 -45.22
CA ASP A 55 19.67 -12.70 -44.29
C ASP A 55 20.74 -11.61 -44.54
N LEU A 56 21.59 -11.38 -43.52
CA LEU A 56 22.84 -10.57 -43.50
C LEU A 56 22.75 -9.03 -43.77
N PRO A 57 23.81 -8.24 -43.49
CA PRO A 57 24.98 -8.42 -42.59
C PRO A 57 25.05 -7.28 -41.51
N GLY A 58 26.03 -7.10 -40.62
CA GLY A 58 27.25 -7.85 -40.29
C GLY A 58 28.48 -6.96 -40.00
N LYS A 59 28.86 -6.81 -38.71
CA LYS A 59 30.24 -6.59 -38.15
C LYS A 59 30.81 -5.15 -37.91
N LEU A 60 31.70 -5.07 -36.88
CA LEU A 60 32.55 -3.94 -36.37
C LEU A 60 31.80 -2.79 -35.66
N GLU A 61 32.19 -2.22 -34.49
CA GLU A 61 33.27 -2.42 -33.47
C GLU A 61 32.67 -2.27 -32.04
N HIS A 62 33.23 -2.70 -30.90
CA HIS A 62 34.43 -3.50 -30.56
C HIS A 62 35.81 -2.83 -30.27
N GLN A 63 35.90 -1.69 -29.56
CA GLN A 63 37.15 -1.29 -28.84
C GLN A 63 36.92 -0.39 -27.59
N LEU A 64 37.96 -0.31 -26.73
CA LEU A 64 38.04 0.42 -25.43
C LEU A 64 37.13 -0.16 -24.32
N PHE A 65 37.61 -0.83 -23.26
CA PHE A 65 38.93 -0.77 -22.61
C PHE A 65 39.54 -2.16 -22.37
N GLN A 66 40.83 -2.32 -22.74
CA GLN A 66 41.65 -3.45 -22.36
C GLN A 66 43.10 -2.98 -22.13
N ARG A 67 43.51 -2.89 -20.86
CA ARG A 67 44.89 -3.02 -20.35
C ARG A 67 44.86 -2.86 -18.84
N ASP A 68 45.17 -3.93 -18.12
CA ASP A 68 46.52 -4.13 -17.60
C ASP A 68 46.79 -5.64 -17.52
N GLY A 69 48.03 -6.03 -17.77
CA GLY A 69 48.41 -7.44 -17.83
C GLY A 69 49.70 -7.68 -17.06
N VAL A 70 49.70 -8.73 -16.23
CA VAL A 70 50.92 -9.38 -15.74
C VAL A 70 50.74 -10.88 -15.93
N LEU A 71 51.79 -11.50 -16.47
CA LEU A 71 51.85 -12.90 -16.83
C LEU A 71 52.16 -13.77 -15.60
N SER A 72 51.44 -14.88 -15.38
CA SER A 72 52.04 -16.07 -14.76
C SER A 72 51.25 -17.34 -15.12
N SER A 73 51.91 -18.48 -15.00
CA SER A 73 51.59 -19.70 -15.73
C SER A 73 50.82 -20.75 -14.92
N ALA A 74 50.05 -21.56 -15.67
CA ALA A 74 49.69 -22.94 -15.38
C ALA A 74 49.25 -23.33 -13.95
N GLU A 75 47.94 -23.34 -13.74
CA GLU A 75 47.28 -24.58 -13.32
C GLU A 75 45.89 -24.67 -13.96
N ALA A 76 45.55 -25.80 -14.58
CA ALA A 76 44.27 -25.95 -15.26
C ALA A 76 43.15 -26.13 -14.22
N PRO A 77 42.18 -25.20 -14.11
CA PRO A 77 41.06 -25.41 -13.21
C PRO A 77 40.26 -26.60 -13.73
N LYS A 78 40.22 -27.69 -12.94
CA LYS A 78 39.34 -28.83 -13.18
C LYS A 78 37.94 -28.27 -13.46
N LYS A 79 37.44 -28.42 -14.69
CA LYS A 79 36.13 -27.90 -15.10
C LYS A 79 35.07 -28.51 -14.21
N ALA A 80 34.70 -27.80 -13.14
CA ALA A 80 33.46 -28.06 -12.44
C ALA A 80 32.35 -28.04 -13.50
N SER A 81 31.55 -29.11 -13.54
CA SER A 81 30.44 -29.21 -14.48
C SER A 81 29.62 -27.93 -14.38
N ALA A 82 29.45 -27.24 -15.51
CA ALA A 82 28.79 -25.94 -15.52
C ALA A 82 27.36 -26.12 -15.00
N LYS A 83 27.09 -25.69 -13.76
CA LYS A 83 25.77 -25.79 -13.15
C LYS A 83 24.78 -25.05 -14.05
N SER A 84 23.83 -25.78 -14.63
CA SER A 84 22.84 -25.21 -15.56
C SER A 84 21.84 -24.27 -14.88
N CYS A 85 21.72 -24.33 -13.55
CA CYS A 85 20.87 -23.47 -12.73
C CYS A 85 21.60 -23.03 -11.47
N ALA A 86 21.37 -21.79 -11.04
CA ALA A 86 21.81 -21.29 -9.74
C ALA A 86 20.87 -21.74 -8.61
N THR A 87 21.41 -22.00 -7.42
CA THR A 87 20.58 -22.27 -6.23
C THR A 87 19.89 -21.01 -5.71
N VAL A 88 18.85 -21.17 -4.88
CA VAL A 88 18.13 -20.03 -4.28
C VAL A 88 19.05 -19.16 -3.43
N GLU A 89 20.04 -19.76 -2.77
CA GLU A 89 21.07 -19.10 -1.98
C GLU A 89 22.05 -18.33 -2.89
N GLU A 90 22.47 -18.93 -4.02
CA GLU A 90 23.32 -18.26 -5.02
C GLU A 90 22.60 -17.07 -5.66
N MET A 91 21.30 -17.19 -5.98
CA MET A 91 20.47 -16.06 -6.41
C MET A 91 20.33 -15.00 -5.30
N GLY A 92 20.10 -15.45 -4.06
CA GLY A 92 19.93 -14.61 -2.87
C GLY A 92 21.17 -13.82 -2.47
N LYS A 93 22.39 -14.33 -2.70
CA LYS A 93 23.66 -13.61 -2.49
C LYS A 93 23.66 -12.23 -3.16
N SER A 94 23.04 -12.11 -4.34
CA SER A 94 22.97 -10.84 -5.09
C SER A 94 22.13 -9.73 -4.42
N PHE A 95 21.28 -10.09 -3.45
CA PHE A 95 20.42 -9.15 -2.69
C PHE A 95 21.01 -8.79 -1.31
N LYS A 96 21.99 -9.55 -0.81
CA LYS A 96 22.55 -9.38 0.54
C LYS A 96 23.11 -7.96 0.71
N GLY A 97 22.69 -7.27 1.78
CA GLY A 97 23.12 -5.91 2.12
C GLY A 97 22.55 -4.77 1.25
N ARG A 98 22.18 -5.02 -0.02
CA ARG A 98 21.69 -3.97 -0.93
C ARG A 98 20.38 -3.33 -0.45
N ILE A 99 19.38 -4.14 -0.11
CA ILE A 99 18.07 -3.66 0.38
C ILE A 99 18.21 -2.77 1.64
N LEU A 100 19.15 -3.11 2.53
CA LEU A 100 19.46 -2.31 3.71
C LEU A 100 20.05 -0.95 3.32
N LYS A 101 21.05 -0.93 2.43
CA LYS A 101 21.68 0.30 1.94
C LYS A 101 20.66 1.25 1.28
N GLU A 102 19.77 0.73 0.44
CA GLU A 102 18.72 1.54 -0.20
C GLU A 102 17.70 2.07 0.82
N SER A 103 17.31 1.24 1.80
CA SER A 103 16.39 1.65 2.87
C SER A 103 17.01 2.75 3.76
N LEU A 104 18.33 2.69 4.03
CA LEU A 104 19.07 3.77 4.68
C LEU A 104 19.20 5.03 3.81
N GLY A 105 19.22 4.89 2.47
CA GLY A 105 19.09 6.01 1.54
C GLY A 105 17.73 6.71 1.69
N VAL A 106 16.65 5.94 1.62
CA VAL A 106 15.27 6.41 1.78
C VAL A 106 15.01 7.00 3.16
N ARG A 107 15.54 6.41 4.24
CA ARG A 107 15.48 6.97 5.60
C ARG A 107 15.99 8.41 5.63
N ARG A 108 17.15 8.67 5.02
CA ARG A 108 17.74 10.03 4.96
C ARG A 108 16.90 11.00 4.13
N ILE A 109 16.30 10.55 3.02
CA ILE A 109 15.37 11.36 2.20
C ILE A 109 14.14 11.74 3.03
N ILE A 110 13.53 10.78 3.72
CA ILE A 110 12.36 10.98 4.58
C ILE A 110 12.68 11.91 5.76
N GLN A 111 13.76 11.66 6.49
CA GLN A 111 14.21 12.51 7.59
C GLN A 111 14.47 13.94 7.14
N ARG A 112 15.18 14.13 6.01
CA ARG A 112 15.42 15.46 5.42
C ARG A 112 14.11 16.15 5.00
N HIS A 113 13.17 15.40 4.43
CA HIS A 113 11.86 15.97 4.08
C HIS A 113 11.13 16.49 5.32
N PHE A 114 11.07 15.71 6.41
CA PHE A 114 10.36 16.11 7.63
C PHE A 114 11.13 17.13 8.49
N SER A 115 12.46 17.26 8.38
CA SER A 115 13.18 18.36 9.05
C SER A 115 12.90 19.73 8.41
N VAL A 116 12.65 19.77 7.09
CA VAL A 116 12.34 21.01 6.35
C VAL A 116 10.84 21.30 6.27
N ASN A 117 10.03 20.26 6.00
CA ASN A 117 8.59 20.37 5.74
C ASN A 117 7.72 19.81 6.87
N GLY A 118 8.31 19.37 7.98
CA GLY A 118 7.59 18.91 9.16
C GLY A 118 6.92 20.06 9.90
N ALA A 119 5.90 19.73 10.67
CA ALA A 119 5.01 20.73 11.26
C ALA A 119 5.73 21.71 12.20
N SER A 120 6.72 21.26 12.98
CA SER A 120 7.53 22.13 13.84
C SER A 120 8.14 23.30 13.07
N ARG A 121 8.84 23.03 11.96
CA ARG A 121 9.49 24.08 11.14
C ARG A 121 8.48 24.96 10.41
N ILE A 122 7.39 24.37 9.92
CA ILE A 122 6.39 25.08 9.11
C ILE A 122 5.51 26.01 9.97
N ARG A 123 5.30 25.69 11.26
CA ARG A 123 4.63 26.58 12.24
C ARG A 123 5.35 27.93 12.42
N GLU A 124 6.68 27.94 12.27
CA GLU A 124 7.56 29.10 12.48
C GLU A 124 7.76 29.97 11.22
N LEU A 125 7.17 29.59 10.08
CA LEU A 125 7.36 30.33 8.84
C LEU A 125 6.65 31.70 8.89
N PRO A 126 7.24 32.75 8.30
CA PRO A 126 6.55 34.02 8.09
C PRO A 126 5.23 33.84 7.31
N PRO A 127 4.21 34.67 7.55
CA PRO A 127 2.87 34.50 6.96
C PRO A 127 2.88 34.27 5.44
N GLU A 128 3.65 35.05 4.68
CA GLU A 128 3.78 34.91 3.22
C GLU A 128 4.28 33.52 2.79
N GLN A 129 5.28 32.99 3.50
CA GLN A 129 5.87 31.68 3.21
C GLN A 129 4.91 30.56 3.63
N PHE A 130 4.32 30.66 4.82
CA PHE A 130 3.30 29.71 5.30
C PHE A 130 2.11 29.61 4.33
N CYS A 131 1.57 30.76 3.88
CA CYS A 131 0.43 30.78 2.97
C CYS A 131 0.78 30.24 1.57
N ARG A 132 2.04 30.36 1.12
CA ARG A 132 2.53 29.73 -0.12
C ARG A 132 2.73 28.22 0.00
N HIS A 133 2.89 27.71 1.22
CA HIS A 133 3.15 26.30 1.47
C HIS A 133 2.00 25.37 1.06
N GLY A 134 2.33 24.10 0.84
CA GLY A 134 1.40 23.06 0.40
C GLY A 134 1.36 21.89 1.38
N PHE A 135 0.21 21.22 1.40
CA PHE A 135 -0.09 20.11 2.29
C PHE A 135 -0.64 18.90 1.51
N VAL A 136 -0.41 17.71 2.03
CA VAL A 136 -1.07 16.47 1.62
C VAL A 136 -1.78 15.89 2.83
N ILE A 137 -3.03 15.47 2.69
CA ILE A 137 -3.80 14.86 3.79
C ILE A 137 -3.97 13.35 3.60
N GLY A 138 -3.54 12.59 4.60
CA GLY A 138 -3.88 11.18 4.76
C GLY A 138 -5.06 11.04 5.71
N LYS A 139 -6.16 10.46 5.27
CA LYS A 139 -7.33 10.19 6.11
C LYS A 139 -7.62 8.69 6.17
N ALA A 140 -7.57 8.16 7.39
CA ALA A 140 -7.95 6.80 7.72
C ALA A 140 -9.32 6.77 8.42
N SER A 141 -9.99 5.61 8.31
CA SER A 141 -11.04 5.16 9.21
C SER A 141 -10.50 4.04 10.12
N GLU A 142 -11.29 3.58 11.09
CA GLU A 142 -10.88 2.47 11.98
C GLU A 142 -11.42 1.11 11.50
N ALA A 143 -11.72 0.99 10.19
CA ALA A 143 -12.22 -0.24 9.56
C ALA A 143 -11.17 -1.35 9.34
N GLY A 144 -9.94 -1.18 9.86
CA GLY A 144 -8.88 -2.19 9.85
C GLY A 144 -7.49 -1.59 9.65
N PHE A 145 -6.59 -1.81 10.63
CA PHE A 145 -5.29 -1.14 10.72
C PHE A 145 -4.47 -1.15 9.43
N GLY A 146 -4.25 -2.32 8.82
CA GLY A 146 -3.38 -2.46 7.65
C GLY A 146 -3.80 -1.60 6.45
N ASN A 147 -5.04 -1.77 5.98
CA ASN A 147 -5.56 -1.07 4.80
C ASN A 147 -5.69 0.45 5.02
N GLU A 148 -6.00 0.85 6.25
CA GLU A 148 -6.21 2.25 6.62
C GLU A 148 -4.86 2.97 6.84
N MET A 149 -3.86 2.27 7.36
CA MET A 149 -2.49 2.77 7.47
C MET A 149 -1.87 3.00 6.08
N TYR A 150 -2.17 2.17 5.07
CA TYR A 150 -1.75 2.45 3.69
C TYR A 150 -2.25 3.79 3.16
N LYS A 151 -3.42 4.29 3.60
CA LYS A 151 -3.91 5.63 3.19
C LYS A 151 -3.06 6.75 3.77
N ILE A 152 -2.63 6.61 5.02
CA ILE A 152 -1.74 7.56 5.69
C ILE A 152 -0.35 7.52 5.06
N LEU A 153 0.22 6.33 4.87
CA LEU A 153 1.58 6.19 4.35
C LEU A 153 1.69 6.54 2.86
N THR A 154 0.66 6.27 2.06
CA THR A 154 0.62 6.72 0.66
C THR A 154 0.54 8.24 0.57
N ALA A 155 -0.22 8.88 1.46
CA ALA A 155 -0.23 10.34 1.59
C ALA A 155 1.12 10.91 2.07
N ALA A 156 1.82 10.22 2.96
CA ALA A 156 3.16 10.60 3.40
C ALA A 156 4.22 10.46 2.30
N ALA A 157 4.21 9.36 1.54
CA ALA A 157 5.06 9.20 0.37
C ALA A 157 4.82 10.32 -0.66
N LEU A 158 3.54 10.69 -0.88
CA LEU A 158 3.17 11.80 -1.74
C LEU A 158 3.61 13.16 -1.17
N SER A 159 3.60 13.35 0.16
CA SER A 159 4.09 14.59 0.79
C SER A 159 5.59 14.75 0.57
N VAL A 160 6.37 13.67 0.73
CA VAL A 160 7.81 13.60 0.43
C VAL A 160 8.08 13.95 -1.03
N MET A 161 7.42 13.27 -1.99
CA MET A 161 7.62 13.50 -3.43
C MET A 161 7.27 14.92 -3.90
N LEU A 162 6.38 15.63 -3.19
CA LEU A 162 5.89 16.96 -3.54
C LEU A 162 6.50 18.10 -2.70
N ASN A 163 7.36 17.81 -1.73
CA ASN A 163 7.83 18.78 -0.72
C ASN A 163 6.67 19.55 -0.06
N ARG A 164 5.65 18.81 0.39
CA ARG A 164 4.48 19.32 1.09
C ARG A 164 4.42 18.74 2.50
N SER A 165 3.84 19.47 3.46
CA SER A 165 3.64 18.93 4.80
C SER A 165 2.54 17.87 4.85
N LEU A 166 2.68 16.89 5.73
CA LEU A 166 1.67 15.86 5.97
C LEU A 166 0.63 16.34 7.00
N ILE A 167 -0.65 16.20 6.64
CA ILE A 167 -1.80 16.32 7.55
C ILE A 167 -2.32 14.92 7.86
N ILE A 168 -2.49 14.59 9.14
CA ILE A 168 -3.24 13.41 9.57
C ILE A 168 -4.71 13.80 9.79
N GLY A 169 -5.60 13.13 9.07
CA GLY A 169 -7.04 13.37 9.09
C GLY A 169 -7.71 12.79 10.33
N GLN A 170 -7.83 13.59 11.39
CA GLN A 170 -8.58 13.23 12.60
C GLN A 170 -10.09 13.07 12.34
N THR A 171 -10.72 12.14 13.05
CA THR A 171 -12.18 11.95 13.07
C THR A 171 -12.72 12.26 14.46
N ARG A 172 -13.69 13.19 14.56
CA ARG A 172 -14.23 13.71 15.84
C ARG A 172 -13.14 14.19 16.84
N GLY A 173 -12.01 14.68 16.32
CA GLY A 173 -10.87 15.15 17.13
C GLY A 173 -9.90 14.05 17.58
N LYS A 174 -10.22 12.76 17.37
CA LYS A 174 -9.31 11.65 17.63
C LYS A 174 -8.40 11.38 16.42
N TYR A 175 -7.15 10.99 16.69
CA TYR A 175 -6.27 10.38 15.70
C TYR A 175 -6.74 8.93 15.41
N PRO A 176 -6.68 8.46 14.16
CA PRO A 176 -7.03 7.08 13.84
C PRO A 176 -6.04 6.12 14.49
N PHE A 177 -6.56 5.12 15.22
CA PHE A 177 -5.77 4.18 16.02
C PHE A 177 -4.98 4.82 17.18
N GLY A 178 -5.36 6.02 17.62
CA GLY A 178 -4.64 6.77 18.67
C GLY A 178 -4.58 6.08 20.04
N ASP A 179 -5.42 5.08 20.27
CA ASP A 179 -5.40 4.26 21.49
C ASP A 179 -4.27 3.19 21.45
N TYR A 180 -3.71 2.88 20.27
CA TYR A 180 -2.67 1.85 20.05
C TYR A 180 -1.32 2.41 19.56
N ILE A 181 -1.34 3.57 18.89
CA ILE A 181 -0.15 4.22 18.32
C ILE A 181 -0.14 5.72 18.59
N LEU A 182 1.05 6.25 18.81
CA LEU A 182 1.29 7.69 18.98
C LEU A 182 1.82 8.27 17.66
N TYR A 183 1.26 9.41 17.24
CA TYR A 183 1.73 10.13 16.04
C TYR A 183 2.81 11.15 16.39
N SER A 184 3.84 11.26 15.55
CA SER A 184 4.91 12.23 15.74
C SER A 184 4.47 13.68 15.51
N ASN A 185 5.10 14.60 16.25
CA ASN A 185 4.86 16.06 16.18
C ASN A 185 5.25 16.71 14.84
N LEU A 186 5.82 15.93 13.92
CA LEU A 186 6.20 16.28 12.55
C LEU A 186 4.99 16.46 11.62
N THR A 187 3.81 16.04 12.05
CA THR A 187 2.57 16.12 11.28
C THR A 187 1.62 17.20 11.79
N PHE A 188 0.72 17.64 10.90
CA PHE A 188 -0.33 18.60 11.21
C PHE A 188 -1.69 17.92 11.42
N THR A 189 -2.57 18.58 12.18
CA THR A 189 -4.02 18.29 12.10
C THR A 189 -4.73 19.22 11.13
N LEU A 190 -5.85 18.79 10.53
CA LEU A 190 -6.66 19.68 9.67
C LEU A 190 -7.27 20.85 10.45
N ARG A 191 -7.50 20.70 11.77
CA ARG A 191 -7.98 21.78 12.65
C ARG A 191 -6.91 22.85 12.84
N GLU A 192 -5.68 22.43 13.09
CA GLU A 192 -4.50 23.29 13.23
C GLU A 192 -4.20 24.06 11.95
N VAL A 193 -4.14 23.41 10.79
CA VAL A 193 -3.91 24.10 9.50
C VAL A 193 -5.00 25.15 9.26
N LYS A 194 -6.27 24.85 9.54
CA LYS A 194 -7.37 25.82 9.45
C LYS A 194 -7.22 27.01 10.40
N HIS A 195 -6.62 26.82 11.57
CA HIS A 195 -6.33 27.90 12.52
C HIS A 195 -5.18 28.79 12.02
N LEU A 196 -4.04 28.19 11.71
CA LEU A 196 -2.85 28.88 11.19
C LEU A 196 -3.14 29.63 9.88
N TRP A 197 -4.01 29.09 9.01
CA TRP A 197 -4.43 29.74 7.76
C TRP A 197 -5.24 31.03 7.98
N ARG A 198 -5.97 31.12 9.10
CA ARG A 198 -6.70 32.32 9.51
C ARG A 198 -5.77 33.31 10.20
N GLN A 199 -4.93 32.83 11.12
CA GLN A 199 -3.94 33.63 11.86
C GLN A 199 -2.98 34.36 10.91
N ASN A 200 -2.45 33.66 9.91
CA ASN A 200 -1.56 34.23 8.89
C ASN A 200 -2.29 35.03 7.79
N GLY A 201 -3.61 35.22 7.92
CA GLY A 201 -4.40 36.03 6.98
C GLY A 201 -4.43 35.50 5.53
N CYS A 202 -4.11 34.23 5.28
CA CYS A 202 -3.84 33.69 3.94
C CYS A 202 -4.92 33.98 2.89
N ALA A 203 -6.20 33.94 3.29
CA ALA A 203 -7.30 34.27 2.40
C ALA A 203 -7.55 35.79 2.25
N LYS A 204 -7.36 36.58 3.32
CA LYS A 204 -7.68 38.02 3.36
C LYS A 204 -6.55 38.90 2.80
N ILE A 205 -5.30 38.56 3.10
CA ILE A 205 -4.10 39.32 2.74
C ILE A 205 -3.51 38.80 1.43
N TYR A 206 -3.35 37.47 1.32
CA TYR A 206 -2.66 36.83 0.19
C TYR A 206 -3.61 36.21 -0.87
N GLY A 207 -4.92 36.45 -0.76
CA GLY A 207 -5.94 35.97 -1.72
C GLY A 207 -6.03 34.44 -1.86
N ARG A 208 -5.41 33.67 -0.95
CA ARG A 208 -5.24 32.21 -1.11
C ARG A 208 -6.19 31.44 -0.20
N HIS A 209 -7.28 30.97 -0.77
CA HIS A 209 -8.29 30.17 -0.07
C HIS A 209 -7.78 28.74 0.24
N LEU A 210 -8.12 28.21 1.42
CA LEU A 210 -7.76 26.86 1.86
C LEU A 210 -8.66 25.80 1.19
N VAL A 211 -8.48 25.61 -0.12
CA VAL A 211 -9.22 24.63 -0.91
C VAL A 211 -8.50 23.29 -0.91
N MET A 212 -9.25 22.21 -0.71
CA MET A 212 -8.78 20.84 -0.83
C MET A 212 -9.15 20.28 -2.21
N ARG A 213 -8.18 19.66 -2.90
CA ARG A 213 -8.43 18.90 -4.13
C ARG A 213 -8.31 17.41 -3.85
N THR A 214 -9.39 16.69 -4.07
CA THR A 214 -9.42 15.22 -3.99
C THR A 214 -9.00 14.60 -5.32
N ASP A 215 -8.20 13.54 -5.23
CA ASP A 215 -7.82 12.62 -6.30
C ASP A 215 -8.23 11.23 -5.83
N ASP A 216 -9.13 10.55 -6.53
CA ASP A 216 -9.81 9.35 -6.03
C ASP A 216 -9.36 8.10 -6.81
N PHE A 217 -8.40 7.35 -6.24
CA PHE A 217 -7.76 6.21 -6.88
C PHE A 217 -8.75 5.09 -7.24
N GLU A 218 -9.80 4.90 -6.45
CA GLU A 218 -10.86 3.89 -6.71
C GLU A 218 -11.71 4.23 -7.95
N LYS A 219 -11.58 5.45 -8.49
CA LYS A 219 -12.36 5.92 -9.66
C LYS A 219 -11.42 6.31 -10.79
N PRO A 220 -11.18 5.43 -11.78
CA PRO A 220 -10.26 5.68 -12.90
C PRO A 220 -10.50 6.99 -13.66
N THR A 221 -11.75 7.44 -13.75
CA THR A 221 -12.13 8.72 -14.40
C THR A 221 -11.91 9.96 -13.54
N LYS A 222 -11.56 9.80 -12.26
CA LYS A 222 -11.33 10.91 -11.31
C LYS A 222 -9.91 10.95 -10.75
N THR A 223 -9.13 9.88 -10.92
CA THR A 223 -7.72 9.88 -10.50
C THR A 223 -6.81 10.53 -11.54
N ASN A 224 -5.80 11.26 -11.06
CA ASN A 224 -4.74 11.82 -11.89
C ASN A 224 -3.40 11.12 -11.63
N ALA A 225 -3.40 9.97 -10.93
CA ALA A 225 -2.19 9.25 -10.53
C ALA A 225 -1.28 8.85 -11.70
N LEU A 226 -1.86 8.55 -12.87
CA LEU A 226 -1.12 8.31 -14.11
C LEU A 226 -0.90 9.59 -14.91
N CYS A 227 -1.95 10.34 -15.21
CA CYS A 227 -1.89 11.38 -16.26
C CYS A 227 -1.63 12.81 -15.76
N GLY A 228 -1.68 13.06 -14.45
CA GLY A 228 -1.55 14.40 -13.87
C GLY A 228 -0.18 14.69 -13.26
N ASN A 229 0.18 15.97 -13.24
CA ASN A 229 1.36 16.48 -12.54
C ASN A 229 0.93 17.18 -11.23
N TRP A 230 0.96 16.46 -10.11
CA TRP A 230 0.58 17.02 -8.80
C TRP A 230 1.52 18.15 -8.32
N ARG A 231 2.76 18.25 -8.82
CA ARG A 231 3.65 19.39 -8.51
C ARG A 231 3.12 20.72 -9.07
N LYS A 232 2.36 20.69 -10.17
CA LYS A 232 1.73 21.88 -10.79
C LYS A 232 0.40 22.29 -10.14
N TRP A 233 -0.09 21.56 -9.13
CA TRP A 233 -1.40 21.83 -8.53
C TRP A 233 -1.36 23.02 -7.55
N ARG A 234 -2.06 24.10 -7.91
CA ARG A 234 -2.15 25.34 -7.10
C ARG A 234 -2.94 25.18 -5.79
N GLN A 235 -3.73 24.12 -5.64
CA GLN A 235 -4.54 23.91 -4.44
C GLN A 235 -3.66 23.65 -3.21
N PRO A 236 -3.89 24.32 -2.06
CA PRO A 236 -3.07 24.15 -0.87
C PRO A 236 -3.06 22.72 -0.32
N ILE A 237 -4.22 22.06 -0.24
CA ILE A 237 -4.32 20.68 0.26
C ILE A 237 -4.63 19.71 -0.89
N ILE A 238 -3.84 18.65 -1.01
CA ILE A 238 -4.11 17.50 -1.88
C ILE A 238 -4.57 16.32 -1.02
N TRP A 239 -5.67 15.67 -1.40
CA TRP A 239 -6.14 14.43 -0.76
C TRP A 239 -6.19 13.31 -1.80
N TYR A 240 -5.26 12.35 -1.69
CA TYR A 240 -5.27 11.15 -2.53
C TYR A 240 -6.03 10.04 -1.80
N GLN A 241 -7.29 9.86 -2.19
CA GLN A 241 -8.27 8.95 -1.59
C GLN A 241 -8.27 7.59 -2.30
N GLY A 242 -8.82 6.55 -1.66
CA GLY A 242 -8.95 5.21 -2.24
C GLY A 242 -7.69 4.34 -2.13
N THR A 243 -6.73 4.79 -1.32
CA THR A 243 -5.37 4.27 -1.22
C THR A 243 -5.25 3.15 -0.17
N THR A 244 -6.11 2.13 -0.28
CA THR A 244 -6.27 1.05 0.73
C THR A 244 -5.16 -0.01 0.75
N ASP A 245 -4.21 0.06 -0.18
CA ASP A 245 -3.13 -0.92 -0.32
C ASP A 245 -1.80 -0.25 -0.79
N ALA A 246 -0.76 -1.07 -0.95
CA ALA A 246 0.52 -0.63 -1.47
C ALA A 246 0.53 -0.34 -2.99
N VAL A 247 -0.50 -0.73 -3.74
CA VAL A 247 -0.55 -0.59 -5.20
C VAL A 247 -0.76 0.88 -5.58
N ALA A 248 -1.57 1.62 -4.82
CA ALA A 248 -1.83 3.02 -5.09
C ALA A 248 -0.56 3.91 -5.10
N ALA A 249 0.45 3.56 -4.30
CA ALA A 249 1.76 4.22 -4.31
C ALA A 249 2.64 3.75 -5.49
N GLN A 250 2.53 2.49 -5.93
CA GLN A 250 3.27 1.99 -7.11
C GLN A 250 2.84 2.68 -8.41
N PHE A 251 1.63 3.24 -8.47
CA PHE A 251 1.19 4.04 -9.63
C PHE A 251 2.00 5.33 -9.81
N PHE A 252 2.67 5.84 -8.77
CA PHE A 252 3.55 7.00 -8.87
C PHE A 252 4.73 6.76 -9.83
N LEU A 253 5.27 5.53 -9.86
CA LEU A 253 6.32 5.11 -10.79
C LEU A 253 5.83 5.02 -12.25
N LYS A 254 4.52 4.95 -12.46
CA LYS A 254 3.86 4.81 -13.78
C LYS A 254 3.29 6.13 -14.33
N ASN A 255 3.50 7.24 -13.65
CA ASN A 255 2.98 8.55 -14.07
C ASN A 255 3.56 8.97 -15.44
N ILE A 256 2.81 9.70 -16.27
CA ILE A 256 3.27 10.15 -17.60
C ILE A 256 4.29 11.30 -17.51
N HIS A 257 4.27 12.09 -16.44
CA HIS A 257 5.19 13.23 -16.26
C HIS A 257 6.53 12.77 -15.67
N PRO A 258 7.68 13.13 -16.29
CA PRO A 258 8.99 12.70 -15.83
C PRO A 258 9.30 13.18 -14.41
N ASP A 259 8.96 14.42 -14.05
CA ASP A 259 9.19 14.97 -12.70
C ASP A 259 8.56 14.10 -11.60
N MET A 260 7.36 13.59 -11.87
CA MET A 260 6.60 12.75 -10.95
C MET A 260 7.22 11.35 -10.85
N ARG A 261 7.57 10.73 -11.98
CA ARG A 261 8.27 9.43 -12.01
C ARG A 261 9.64 9.49 -11.35
N ASN A 262 10.39 10.56 -11.57
CA ASN A 262 11.73 10.72 -11.02
C ASN A 262 11.68 10.84 -9.49
N ALA A 263 10.78 11.68 -8.96
CA ALA A 263 10.53 11.76 -7.51
C ALA A 263 10.03 10.43 -6.92
N ALA A 264 9.19 9.70 -7.66
CA ALA A 264 8.75 8.36 -7.25
C ALA A 264 9.90 7.34 -7.26
N SER A 265 10.80 7.40 -8.25
CA SER A 265 11.93 6.47 -8.39
C SER A 265 13.06 6.75 -7.40
N GLU A 266 13.22 8.01 -6.98
CA GLU A 266 14.10 8.41 -5.88
C GLU A 266 13.63 7.80 -4.54
N LEU A 267 12.31 7.73 -4.33
CA LEU A 267 11.72 7.20 -3.09
C LEU A 267 11.54 5.67 -3.11
N PHE A 268 10.96 5.10 -4.17
CA PHE A 268 10.61 3.67 -4.26
C PHE A 268 11.64 2.81 -5.03
N GLY A 269 12.73 3.43 -5.50
CA GLY A 269 13.70 2.78 -6.39
C GLY A 269 13.21 2.65 -7.83
N LYS A 270 14.15 2.30 -8.73
CA LYS A 270 13.86 2.09 -10.15
C LYS A 270 13.09 0.77 -10.38
N PRO A 271 11.99 0.74 -11.16
CA PRO A 271 11.21 -0.47 -11.41
C PRO A 271 12.05 -1.65 -11.94
N GLU A 272 13.03 -1.34 -12.79
CA GLU A 272 13.92 -2.28 -13.49
C GLU A 272 14.93 -2.94 -12.54
N SER A 273 15.28 -2.29 -11.43
CA SER A 273 16.26 -2.79 -10.46
C SER A 273 15.58 -3.51 -9.30
N LEU A 274 15.15 -4.75 -9.54
CA LEU A 274 14.55 -5.61 -8.51
C LEU A 274 15.48 -5.87 -7.30
N ARG A 275 16.80 -5.76 -7.49
CA ARG A 275 17.83 -6.01 -6.46
C ARG A 275 18.00 -4.87 -5.45
N SER A 276 17.31 -3.74 -5.63
CA SER A 276 17.53 -2.50 -4.88
C SER A 276 16.23 -1.77 -4.55
N ARG A 277 15.18 -2.50 -4.14
CA ARG A 277 13.91 -1.91 -3.70
C ARG A 277 13.95 -1.58 -2.19
N PRO A 278 13.83 -0.30 -1.79
CA PRO A 278 13.85 0.11 -0.38
C PRO A 278 12.52 -0.16 0.34
N ASN A 279 12.57 -0.31 1.67
CA ASN A 279 11.38 -0.43 2.52
C ASN A 279 10.77 0.95 2.85
N VAL A 280 10.21 1.63 1.84
CA VAL A 280 9.62 2.98 2.01
C VAL A 280 8.55 3.02 3.09
N PHE A 281 7.64 2.04 3.10
CA PHE A 281 6.54 2.01 4.06
C PHE A 281 7.04 1.83 5.51
N GLY A 282 8.03 0.96 5.74
CA GLY A 282 8.62 0.78 7.07
C GLY A 282 9.38 2.02 7.57
N GLU A 283 10.14 2.68 6.69
CA GLU A 283 10.86 3.91 7.06
C GLU A 283 9.90 5.12 7.27
N LEU A 284 8.77 5.16 6.55
CA LEU A 284 7.70 6.12 6.81
C LEU A 284 6.97 5.82 8.13
N MET A 285 6.64 4.56 8.44
CA MET A 285 6.07 4.19 9.76
C MET A 285 7.02 4.63 10.88
N ARG A 286 8.31 4.30 10.77
CA ARG A 286 9.35 4.60 11.78
C ARG A 286 9.44 6.08 12.20
N ILE A 287 9.16 7.02 11.30
CA ILE A 287 9.22 8.46 11.60
C ILE A 287 7.85 9.07 11.97
N LEU A 288 6.75 8.43 11.58
CA LEU A 288 5.40 8.95 11.75
C LEU A 288 4.68 8.42 12.98
N ILE A 289 4.97 7.18 13.38
CA ILE A 289 4.26 6.50 14.46
C ILE A 289 5.23 5.75 15.38
N SER A 290 4.89 5.71 16.68
CA SER A 290 5.46 4.79 17.66
C SER A 290 4.32 3.94 18.26
N PRO A 291 4.61 2.77 18.86
CA PRO A 291 3.63 2.10 19.70
C PRO A 291 3.18 3.03 20.86
N SER A 292 1.96 2.79 21.37
CA SER A 292 1.60 3.26 22.71
C SER A 292 2.31 2.42 23.78
N ARG A 293 2.38 2.95 25.00
CA ARG A 293 3.02 2.27 26.13
C ARG A 293 2.49 0.85 26.35
N ASP A 294 1.18 0.66 26.35
CA ASP A 294 0.53 -0.63 26.56
C ASP A 294 0.92 -1.66 25.47
N ILE A 295 1.09 -1.20 24.22
CA ILE A 295 1.55 -2.05 23.11
C ILE A 295 3.04 -2.37 23.22
N GLU A 296 3.87 -1.41 23.64
CA GLU A 296 5.29 -1.60 23.89
C GLU A 296 5.53 -2.59 25.05
N GLU A 297 4.81 -2.44 26.16
CA GLU A 297 4.82 -3.37 27.29
C GLU A 297 4.35 -4.77 26.86
N ALA A 298 3.27 -4.88 26.06
CA ALA A 298 2.81 -6.16 25.54
C ALA A 298 3.82 -6.85 24.60
N VAL A 299 4.49 -6.11 23.72
CA VAL A 299 5.55 -6.64 22.82
C VAL A 299 6.76 -7.10 23.63
N ASN A 300 7.23 -6.27 24.57
CA ASN A 300 8.36 -6.61 25.43
C ASN A 300 8.06 -7.83 26.33
N TRP A 301 6.82 -7.96 26.80
CA TRP A 301 6.35 -9.14 27.53
C TRP A 301 6.36 -10.40 26.66
N VAL A 302 5.84 -10.36 25.42
CA VAL A 302 5.89 -11.52 24.49
C VAL A 302 7.34 -11.92 24.15
N LEU A 303 8.25 -10.94 24.04
CA LEU A 303 9.67 -11.21 23.79
C LEU A 303 10.41 -11.72 25.03
N CYS A 304 9.88 -11.54 26.25
CA CYS A 304 10.51 -11.93 27.53
C CYS A 304 11.97 -11.41 27.70
N GLY A 305 12.31 -10.26 27.12
CA GLY A 305 13.70 -9.77 27.07
C GLY A 305 14.66 -10.61 26.20
N GLY A 306 14.13 -11.56 25.44
CA GLY A 306 14.84 -12.35 24.44
C GLY A 306 15.21 -11.56 23.19
N ARG A 307 15.90 -12.22 22.27
CA ARG A 307 16.26 -11.66 20.95
C ARG A 307 15.06 -11.67 20.01
N ASP A 308 15.07 -10.76 19.03
CA ASP A 308 14.14 -10.80 17.88
C ASP A 308 14.05 -12.22 17.28
N PRO A 309 12.85 -12.72 16.95
CA PRO A 309 12.68 -14.06 16.39
C PRO A 309 13.29 -14.17 14.98
N ASP A 310 14.14 -15.17 14.76
CA ASP A 310 14.78 -15.42 13.46
C ASP A 310 13.78 -15.73 12.34
N ILE A 311 12.59 -16.26 12.69
CA ILE A 311 11.50 -16.57 11.76
C ILE A 311 10.19 -16.03 12.33
N THR A 312 9.48 -15.22 11.54
CA THR A 312 8.11 -14.75 11.84
C THR A 312 7.15 -15.30 10.77
N LEU A 313 6.06 -15.95 11.20
CA LEU A 313 5.03 -16.49 10.31
C LEU A 313 3.70 -15.76 10.54
N HIS A 314 3.32 -14.88 9.60
CA HIS A 314 2.02 -14.20 9.62
C HIS A 314 1.01 -14.94 8.74
N MET A 315 0.10 -15.70 9.36
CA MET A 315 -0.97 -16.43 8.67
C MET A 315 -2.27 -15.64 8.68
N ARG A 316 -2.82 -15.32 7.50
CA ARG A 316 -4.17 -14.74 7.36
C ARG A 316 -5.08 -15.73 6.63
N MET A 317 -5.90 -16.46 7.38
CA MET A 317 -6.90 -17.35 6.80
C MET A 317 -8.13 -16.56 6.34
N LEU A 318 -8.29 -16.38 5.03
CA LEU A 318 -9.49 -15.82 4.43
C LEU A 318 -10.57 -16.92 4.33
N MET A 319 -11.23 -17.21 5.44
CA MET A 319 -12.38 -18.11 5.45
C MET A 319 -13.60 -17.40 4.87
N ASN A 320 -13.98 -17.75 3.63
CA ASN A 320 -15.39 -17.73 3.26
C ASN A 320 -16.08 -18.71 4.21
N ARG A 321 -17.00 -18.23 5.05
CA ARG A 321 -17.85 -19.13 5.85
C ARG A 321 -18.57 -20.07 4.88
N PRO A 322 -18.37 -21.41 4.95
CA PRO A 322 -19.25 -22.30 4.23
C PRO A 322 -20.65 -22.15 4.80
N VAL A 323 -21.66 -22.12 3.94
CA VAL A 323 -23.08 -21.92 4.33
C VAL A 323 -23.61 -23.06 5.23
N ARG A 324 -22.83 -24.14 5.37
CA ARG A 324 -23.00 -25.19 6.38
C ARG A 324 -21.72 -25.35 7.20
N ALA A 325 -21.70 -24.71 8.36
CA ALA A 325 -20.80 -25.01 9.48
C ALA A 325 -21.59 -24.87 10.79
N GLU A 326 -22.66 -25.67 10.90
CA GLU A 326 -23.19 -26.01 12.21
C GLU A 326 -22.18 -26.94 12.90
N THR A 327 -21.94 -26.70 14.19
CA THR A 327 -21.03 -27.48 15.07
C THR A 327 -19.58 -27.66 14.61
N CYS A 328 -18.73 -26.70 15.00
CA CYS A 328 -17.40 -27.00 15.54
C CYS A 328 -17.24 -26.22 16.85
N SER A 329 -17.50 -26.88 17.99
CA SER A 329 -17.28 -26.30 19.31
C SER A 329 -15.79 -26.21 19.60
N CYS A 330 -15.30 -25.03 19.95
CA CYS A 330 -13.93 -24.85 20.44
C CYS A 330 -13.81 -25.45 21.85
N PHE A 331 -13.21 -26.64 21.96
CA PHE A 331 -12.82 -27.18 23.25
C PHE A 331 -11.51 -26.52 23.69
N TRP A 332 -11.56 -25.70 24.74
CA TRP A 332 -10.34 -25.19 25.39
C TRP A 332 -9.81 -26.27 26.33
N GLY A 333 -8.63 -26.79 26.03
CA GLY A 333 -7.87 -27.70 26.88
C GLY A 333 -6.43 -27.21 26.98
N SER A 334 -5.99 -26.90 28.19
CA SER A 334 -4.63 -26.46 28.50
C SER A 334 -3.58 -27.56 28.24
N GLN A 335 -2.32 -27.13 28.04
CA GLN A 335 -1.11 -27.96 28.13
C GLN A 335 -0.78 -28.92 26.96
N ALA A 336 -0.48 -28.38 25.78
CA ALA A 336 0.32 -29.07 24.76
C ALA A 336 1.11 -28.07 23.88
N CYS A 337 2.29 -27.65 24.36
CA CYS A 337 3.20 -26.85 23.55
C CYS A 337 4.01 -27.77 22.60
N TRP A 338 4.33 -27.26 21.41
CA TRP A 338 5.24 -27.84 20.39
C TRP A 338 4.80 -28.96 19.45
N ASP A 339 4.11 -30.03 19.86
CA ASP A 339 3.87 -31.17 18.93
C ASP A 339 2.74 -30.97 17.90
N TYR A 340 1.85 -29.99 18.11
CA TYR A 340 0.65 -29.84 17.28
C TYR A 340 0.88 -29.24 15.88
N LEU A 341 2.09 -28.75 15.55
CA LEU A 341 2.37 -28.15 14.24
C LEU A 341 2.66 -29.18 13.12
N CYS A 342 2.94 -30.44 13.47
CA CYS A 342 3.19 -31.52 12.51
C CYS A 342 2.07 -32.56 12.43
N ALA A 343 1.09 -32.54 13.34
CA ALA A 343 0.09 -33.60 13.48
C ALA A 343 -1.26 -33.35 12.76
N VAL A 344 -1.53 -32.14 12.24
CA VAL A 344 -2.82 -31.82 11.56
C VAL A 344 -2.83 -32.23 10.08
N ASN A 345 -2.15 -33.31 9.72
CA ASN A 345 -2.12 -33.85 8.36
C ASN A 345 -2.16 -35.39 8.28
N CYS A 346 -2.64 -36.05 9.33
CA CYS A 346 -2.96 -37.48 9.32
C CYS A 346 -4.20 -37.81 10.17
N CYS A 347 -5.39 -37.61 9.58
CA CYS A 347 -6.50 -38.56 9.71
C CYS A 347 -7.33 -38.54 8.42
N THR A 348 -7.62 -39.73 7.91
CA THR A 348 -7.92 -40.05 6.51
C THR A 348 -9.35 -39.71 6.02
N SER A 349 -9.46 -39.61 4.70
CA SER A 349 -10.67 -39.83 3.88
C SER A 349 -11.77 -38.76 3.83
N CYS A 350 -11.52 -37.72 3.02
CA CYS A 350 -12.38 -37.54 1.84
C CYS A 350 -11.62 -36.81 0.72
N SER A 351 -11.49 -37.44 -0.45
CA SER A 351 -10.85 -36.82 -1.62
C SER A 351 -11.75 -35.74 -2.24
N LYS A 352 -11.30 -34.48 -2.24
CA LYS A 352 -11.61 -33.51 -3.30
C LYS A 352 -10.55 -32.41 -3.37
N GLN A 353 -9.91 -32.33 -4.53
CA GLN A 353 -8.73 -31.51 -4.78
C GLN A 353 -9.08 -30.02 -4.97
N TYR A 354 -9.05 -29.23 -3.89
CA TYR A 354 -9.24 -27.78 -3.96
C TYR A 354 -7.91 -27.03 -4.12
N ARG A 355 -7.67 -26.47 -5.32
CA ARG A 355 -6.52 -25.59 -5.60
C ARG A 355 -6.69 -24.19 -4.98
N GLY A 356 -6.40 -24.06 -3.69
CA GLY A 356 -6.21 -22.75 -3.06
C GLY A 356 -4.91 -22.09 -3.52
N LYS A 357 -4.96 -20.84 -4.01
CA LYS A 357 -3.76 -20.05 -4.31
C LYS A 357 -3.19 -19.45 -3.03
N PHE A 358 -2.01 -19.89 -2.61
CA PHE A 358 -1.26 -19.27 -1.52
C PHE A 358 -0.57 -17.99 -2.00
N TYR A 359 -0.85 -16.86 -1.34
CA TYR A 359 -0.14 -15.60 -1.55
C TYR A 359 0.82 -15.35 -0.38
N GLY A 360 2.05 -15.86 -0.49
CA GLY A 360 3.10 -15.62 0.49
C GLY A 360 3.73 -14.23 0.32
N PHE A 361 3.42 -13.30 1.21
CA PHE A 361 4.14 -12.03 1.32
C PHE A 361 5.29 -12.16 2.31
N LYS A 362 6.52 -12.28 1.80
CA LYS A 362 7.74 -12.36 2.61
C LYS A 362 8.22 -10.96 2.97
N PHE A 363 7.77 -10.45 4.12
CA PHE A 363 8.31 -9.22 4.70
C PHE A 363 9.70 -9.51 5.30
N PHE A 364 10.75 -8.98 4.67
CA PHE A 364 12.06 -8.90 5.30
C PHE A 364 12.08 -7.66 6.22
N PHE A 365 11.95 -7.90 7.52
CA PHE A 365 12.36 -6.91 8.51
C PHE A 365 13.89 -6.94 8.59
N PRO A 366 14.60 -5.85 8.24
CA PRO A 366 16.03 -5.77 8.51
C PRO A 366 16.23 -5.72 10.02
N LYS A 367 17.14 -6.55 10.55
CA LYS A 367 17.52 -6.57 11.96
C LYS A 367 17.77 -5.14 12.47
N GLN A 368 17.18 -4.79 13.61
CA GLN A 368 17.74 -3.69 14.39
C GLN A 368 19.09 -4.19 14.92
N LEU A 369 20.14 -3.45 14.58
CA LEU A 369 21.40 -3.48 15.31
C LEU A 369 21.52 -2.11 16.00
N PRO A 370 22.22 -2.04 17.15
CA PRO A 370 22.45 -0.78 17.85
C PRO A 370 23.23 0.22 16.98
N GLU A 371 23.23 1.47 17.44
CA GLU A 371 23.49 2.72 16.70
C GLU A 371 24.70 2.74 15.74
#